data_AF-A0A2E4QXB8-F1
#
_entry.id   AF-A0A2E4QXB8-F1
#
_cell.length_a   1.000
_cell.length_b   1.000
_cell.length_c   1.000
_cell.angle_alpha   90.00
_cell.angle_beta   90.00
_cell.angle_gamma   90.00
#
_symmetry.space_group_name_H-M   'P 1'
#
loop_
_entity.id
_entity.type
_entity.pdbx_description
1 polymer ?
#
loop_
_entity_poly.entity_id
_entity_poly.type
_entity_poly.pdbx_seq_one_letter_code
_entity_poly.pdbx_strand_id
1 'polypeptide(L)'
;MKSYEVLARRYCALLGEDPDETIEGIPAWRFALVDLEAAIHALHTFGIDAEAPLRDQETEPTASFPARHSTEDGAGAANVLRFRKVA
;
A
#
# COMPACT_ATOMS: atom_id res chain seq x y z
N MET A 1 -4.77 10.61 9.09
CA MET A 1 -5.30 10.47 7.71
C MET A 1 -5.56 9.01 7.46
N LYS A 2 -6.69 8.65 6.83
CA LYS A 2 -6.97 7.26 6.45
C LYS A 2 -5.94 6.84 5.39
N SER A 3 -5.44 5.61 5.44
CA SER A 3 -4.43 5.06 4.51
C SER A 3 -4.82 5.29 3.03
N TYR A 4 -6.10 5.12 2.70
CA TYR A 4 -6.65 5.34 1.36
C TYR A 4 -6.56 6.79 0.86
N GLU A 5 -6.74 7.78 1.73
CA GLU A 5 -6.62 9.19 1.34
C GLU A 5 -5.19 9.53 0.93
N VAL A 6 -4.20 9.01 1.66
CA VAL A 6 -2.78 9.21 1.33
C VAL A 6 -2.43 8.60 -0.02
N LEU A 7 -2.97 7.41 -0.33
CA LEU A 7 -2.78 6.75 -1.62
C LEU A 7 -3.41 7.57 -2.75
N ALA A 8 -4.65 8.01 -2.59
CA ALA A 8 -5.35 8.82 -3.60
C ALA A 8 -4.65 10.17 -3.85
N ARG A 9 -4.19 10.85 -2.80
CA ARG A 9 -3.40 12.08 -2.93
C ARG A 9 -2.10 11.84 -3.70
N ARG A 10 -1.43 10.71 -3.47
CA ARG A 10 -0.22 10.31 -4.22
C ARG A 10 -0.54 9.99 -5.68
N TYR A 11 -1.70 9.41 -5.95
CA TYR A 11 -2.17 9.13 -7.32
C TYR A 11 -2.44 10.43 -8.08
N CYS A 12 -3.11 11.42 -7.49
CA CYS A 12 -3.25 12.75 -8.09
C CYS A 12 -1.88 13.37 -8.41
N ALA A 13 -0.94 13.34 -7.45
CA ALA A 13 0.41 13.85 -7.67
C ALA A 13 1.18 13.11 -8.78
N LEU A 14 0.94 11.81 -8.95
CA LEU A 14 1.50 11.01 -10.05
C LEU A 14 0.95 11.47 -11.42
N LEU A 15 -0.32 11.88 -11.48
CA LEU A 15 -0.96 12.42 -12.68
C LEU A 15 -0.60 13.89 -12.94
N GLY A 16 0.05 14.57 -12.00
CA GLY A 16 0.33 16.01 -12.06
C GLY A 16 -0.85 16.88 -11.66
N GLU A 17 -1.84 16.31 -10.98
CA GLU A 17 -3.05 16.98 -10.51
C GLU A 17 -2.89 17.44 -9.05
N ASP A 18 -3.53 18.56 -8.70
CA ASP A 18 -3.61 19.00 -7.30
C ASP A 18 -4.71 18.21 -6.58
N PRO A 19 -4.39 17.39 -5.56
CA PRO A 19 -5.39 16.58 -4.86
C PRO A 19 -6.46 17.42 -4.15
N ASP A 20 -6.16 18.67 -3.81
CA ASP A 20 -7.07 19.58 -3.11
C ASP A 20 -7.87 20.48 -4.07
N GLU A 21 -7.59 20.41 -5.38
CA GLU A 21 -8.43 21.04 -6.41
C GLU A 21 -9.86 20.48 -6.34
N THR A 22 -10.85 21.37 -6.44
CA THR A 22 -12.25 20.97 -6.30
C THR A 22 -12.93 20.88 -7.66
N ILE A 23 -13.50 19.71 -7.93
CA ILE A 23 -14.33 19.42 -9.09
C ILE A 23 -15.75 19.24 -8.55
N GLU A 24 -16.68 20.11 -8.96
CA GLU A 24 -18.06 20.12 -8.44
C GLU A 24 -18.15 20.24 -6.90
N GLY A 25 -17.19 20.93 -6.28
CA GLY A 25 -17.12 21.08 -4.82
C GLY A 25 -16.58 19.85 -4.08
N ILE A 26 -16.16 18.82 -4.81
CA ILE A 26 -15.54 17.61 -4.27
C ILE A 26 -14.02 17.67 -4.58
N PRO A 27 -13.14 17.42 -3.61
CA PRO A 27 -11.71 17.44 -3.87
C PRO A 27 -11.29 16.28 -4.79
N ALA A 28 -10.35 16.54 -5.70
CA ALA A 28 -9.89 15.62 -6.74
C ALA A 28 -9.48 14.24 -6.17
N TRP A 29 -8.86 14.20 -4.98
CA TRP A 29 -8.47 12.92 -4.35
C TRP A 29 -9.65 11.96 -4.11
N ARG A 30 -10.89 12.45 -4.02
CA ARG A 30 -12.06 11.57 -3.89
C ARG A 30 -12.43 10.86 -5.19
N PHE A 31 -12.19 11.48 -6.34
CA PHE A 31 -12.37 10.84 -7.64
C PHE A 31 -11.25 9.81 -7.88
N ALA A 32 -10.02 10.18 -7.53
CA ALA A 32 -8.88 9.26 -7.52
C ALA A 32 -9.12 7.97 -6.71
N LEU A 33 -9.89 8.02 -5.62
CA LEU A 33 -10.26 6.81 -4.89
C LEU A 33 -11.11 5.84 -5.72
N VAL A 34 -12.06 6.37 -6.50
CA VAL A 34 -12.94 5.55 -7.35
C VAL A 34 -12.12 4.89 -8.45
N ASP A 35 -11.17 5.61 -9.04
CA ASP A 35 -10.25 5.05 -10.05
C ASP A 35 -9.38 3.93 -9.46
N LEU A 36 -8.83 4.15 -8.27
CA LEU A 36 -8.02 3.15 -7.56
C LEU A 36 -8.83 1.90 -7.22
N GLU A 37 -10.07 2.06 -6.76
CA GLU A 37 -10.99 0.94 -6.50
C GLU A 37 -11.30 0.16 -7.78
N ALA A 38 -11.59 0.85 -8.88
CA ALA A 38 -11.80 0.22 -10.19
C ALA A 38 -10.56 -0.54 -10.68
N ALA A 39 -9.37 0.02 -10.48
CA ALA A 39 -8.11 -0.63 -10.82
C ALA A 39 -7.86 -1.91 -9.99
N ILE A 40 -8.14 -1.88 -8.69
CA ILE A 40 -8.03 -3.06 -7.81
C ILE A 40 -8.99 -4.17 -8.28
N HIS A 41 -10.25 -3.82 -8.58
CA HIS A 41 -11.21 -4.79 -9.12
C HIS A 41 -10.80 -5.36 -10.48
N ALA A 42 -10.20 -4.54 -11.35
CA ALA A 42 -9.66 -5.01 -12.62
C ALA A 42 -8.52 -6.02 -12.42
N LEU A 43 -7.57 -5.73 -11.52
CA LEU A 43 -6.47 -6.65 -11.18
C LEU A 43 -6.98 -7.98 -10.60
N HIS A 44 -8.00 -7.92 -9.74
CA HIS A 44 -8.63 -9.12 -9.18
C HIS A 44 -9.25 -10.02 -10.27
N THR A 45 -9.78 -9.44 -11.35
CA THR A 45 -10.29 -10.20 -12.51
C THR A 45 -9.20 -11.04 -13.20
N PHE A 46 -7.95 -10.60 -13.14
CA PHE A 46 -6.79 -11.34 -13.68
C PHE A 46 -6.08 -12.22 -12.63
N GLY A 47 -6.66 -12.37 -11.44
CA GLY A 47 -6.06 -13.16 -10.36
C GLY A 47 -4.84 -12.50 -9.72
N ILE A 48 -4.65 -11.18 -9.92
CA ILE A 48 -3.59 -10.40 -9.28
C ILE A 48 -4.17 -9.82 -7.99
N ASP A 49 -3.70 -10.32 -6.85
CA ASP A 49 -4.07 -9.77 -5.54
C ASP A 49 -3.27 -8.49 -5.26
N ALA A 50 -3.90 -7.35 -5.52
CA ALA A 50 -3.34 -6.03 -5.24
C ALA A 50 -3.62 -5.54 -3.81
N GLU A 51 -4.40 -6.30 -3.02
CA GLU A 51 -4.70 -6.01 -1.61
C GLU A 51 -3.67 -6.65 -0.67
N ALA A 52 -2.94 -7.68 -1.12
CA ALA A 52 -1.91 -8.36 -0.33
C ALA A 52 -0.86 -7.43 0.31
N PRO A 53 -0.33 -6.38 -0.37
CA PRO A 53 0.61 -5.44 0.26
C PRO A 53 -0.05 -4.46 1.26
N LEU A 54 -1.39 -4.38 1.26
CA LEU A 54 -2.19 -3.47 2.10
C LEU A 54 -2.69 -4.16 3.38
N ARG A 55 -2.81 -5.50 3.37
CA ARG A 55 -3.29 -6.33 4.49
C ARG A 55 -2.29 -6.52 5.63
N ASP A 56 -1.00 -6.42 5.35
CA ASP A 56 0.08 -6.63 6.34
C ASP A 56 0.25 -5.47 7.35
N GLN A 57 -0.62 -4.46 7.32
CA GLN A 57 -0.60 -3.35 8.27
C GLN A 57 -1.68 -3.46 9.38
N GLU A 58 -2.57 -4.46 9.33
CA GLU A 58 -3.63 -4.68 10.34
C GLU A 58 -3.58 -6.06 11.01
N THR A 59 -2.44 -6.74 11.00
CA THR A 59 -2.26 -7.95 11.83
C THR A 59 -1.88 -7.55 13.25
N GLU A 60 -2.88 -7.48 14.13
CA GLU A 60 -2.73 -7.60 15.58
C GLU A 60 -1.70 -8.69 15.92
N PRO A 61 -0.77 -8.46 16.88
CA PRO A 61 0.25 -9.43 17.22
C PRO A 61 -0.43 -10.61 17.92
N THR A 62 -0.75 -11.66 17.18
CA THR A 62 -1.12 -12.93 17.79
C THR A 62 0.16 -13.53 18.39
N ALA A 63 0.41 -13.18 19.65
CA ALA A 63 1.42 -13.81 20.48
C ALA A 63 1.04 -15.27 20.72
N SER A 64 1.42 -16.14 19.79
CA SER A 64 1.60 -17.56 20.07
C SER A 64 3.09 -17.83 20.09
N PHE A 65 3.66 -17.84 21.30
CA PHE A 65 5.04 -18.25 21.54
C PHE A 65 5.20 -19.73 21.19
N PRO A 66 6.09 -20.13 20.27
CA PRO A 66 6.64 -21.46 20.32
C PRO A 66 7.71 -21.50 21.41
N ALA A 67 7.56 -22.46 22.33
CA ALA A 67 8.55 -22.78 23.33
C ALA A 67 9.91 -23.06 22.65
N ARG A 68 10.93 -22.40 23.18
CA ARG A 68 12.32 -22.45 22.75
C ARG A 68 12.84 -23.88 22.68
N HIS A 69 13.48 -24.23 21.57
CA HIS A 69 14.67 -25.07 21.63
C HIS A 69 15.73 -24.51 20.69
N SER A 70 16.84 -24.11 21.29
CA SER A 70 18.03 -23.56 20.66
C SER A 70 18.68 -24.56 19.72
N THR A 71 19.13 -24.09 18.55
CA THR A 71 20.47 -24.38 18.04
C THR A 71 20.87 -23.27 17.06
N GLU A 72 22.10 -22.83 17.22
CA GLU A 72 22.78 -21.75 16.53
C GLU A 72 22.91 -22.03 15.03
N ASP A 73 22.75 -21.01 14.19
CA ASP A 73 23.75 -20.61 13.19
C ASP A 73 23.20 -19.58 12.19
N GLY A 74 23.98 -18.51 12.01
CA GLY A 74 24.25 -17.93 10.69
C GLY A 74 23.21 -17.02 10.01
N ALA A 75 23.64 -15.77 9.82
CA ALA A 75 23.22 -14.86 8.76
C ALA A 75 21.83 -14.18 8.89
N GLY A 76 21.82 -13.03 9.56
CA GLY A 76 20.76 -12.04 9.43
C GLY A 76 20.68 -11.49 8.01
N ALA A 77 19.64 -11.89 7.27
CA ALA A 77 19.24 -11.25 6.02
C ALA A 77 18.36 -10.03 6.33
N ALA A 78 18.99 -8.89 6.59
CA ALA A 78 18.31 -7.61 6.56
C ALA A 78 18.04 -7.23 5.10
N ASN A 79 16.83 -7.53 4.61
CA ASN A 79 16.41 -7.16 3.26
C ASN A 79 15.99 -5.68 3.25
N VAL A 80 16.96 -4.78 3.05
CA VAL A 80 16.72 -3.34 2.87
C VAL A 80 16.45 -3.10 1.38
N LEU A 81 15.18 -2.96 0.99
CA LEU A 81 14.82 -2.48 -0.34
C LEU A 81 15.28 -1.02 -0.52
N ARG A 82 16.41 -0.83 -1.21
CA ARG A 82 16.82 0.49 -1.73
C ARG A 82 16.21 0.69 -3.11
N PHE A 83 15.22 1.57 -3.21
CA PHE A 83 14.76 2.10 -4.50
C PHE A 83 15.85 2.98 -5.10
N ARG A 84 16.39 2.56 -6.25
CA ARG A 84 17.36 3.31 -7.03
C ARG A 84 16.59 4.30 -7.91
N LYS A 85 16.73 5.59 -7.63
CA LYS A 85 16.25 6.67 -8.50
C LYS A 85 17.09 6.64 -9.79
N VAL A 86 16.45 6.38 -10.92
CA VAL A 86 17.06 6.57 -12.25
C VAL A 86 16.70 8.00 -12.66
N ALA A 87 17.73 8.78 -12.94
CA ALA A 87 17.63 10.11 -13.52
C ALA A 87 17.46 10.03 -15.04
#